data_AF-A0A484M1J3-F1
#
_entry.id   AF-A0A484M1J3-F1
#
_cell.length_a   1.000
_cell.length_b   1.000
_cell.length_c   1.000
_cell.angle_alpha   90.00
_cell.angle_beta   90.00
_cell.angle_gamma   90.00
#
_symmetry.space_group_name_H-M   'P 1'
#
loop_
_entity.id
_entity.type
_entity.pdbx_description
1 polymer ?
#
loop_
_entity_poly.entity_id
_entity_poly.type
_entity_poly.pdbx_seq_one_letter_code
_entity_poly.pdbx_strand_id
1 'polypeptide(L)'
;MEYLLYCREQQGSSSPGDFFAFLSEFQKASRNFAKRQLTWFRNEPLYHWIDASKPMESVLSFIYDAFHSDFGHLKVPHHLSIEKEMSGRHEVAKMKAYRPKNRHFVGREDCTPVLDWIHNTYRSAPRSASIS
;
A
#
# COMPACT_ATOMS: atom_id res chain seq x y z
N MET A 1 -11.25 8.80 5.79
CA MET A 1 -10.12 9.67 5.40
C MET A 1 -10.18 10.94 6.23
N GLU A 2 -9.58 10.92 7.43
CA GLU A 2 -9.67 12.04 8.39
C GLU A 2 -9.08 13.34 7.82
N TYR A 3 -8.00 13.26 7.04
CA TYR A 3 -7.38 14.45 6.45
C TYR A 3 -8.30 15.21 5.47
N LEU A 4 -9.03 14.52 4.59
CA LEU A 4 -9.96 15.19 3.67
C LEU A 4 -11.20 15.75 4.40
N LEU A 5 -11.65 15.10 5.48
CA LEU A 5 -12.72 15.61 6.34
C LEU A 5 -12.26 16.90 7.05
N TYR A 6 -11.05 16.90 7.62
CA TYR A 6 -10.42 18.09 8.17
C TYR A 6 -10.32 19.22 7.15
N CYS A 7 -9.83 18.93 5.93
CA CYS A 7 -9.76 19.94 4.87
C CYS A 7 -11.14 20.51 4.52
N ARG A 8 -12.18 19.68 4.50
CA ARG A 8 -13.56 20.12 4.26
C ARG A 8 -14.07 21.05 5.36
N GLU A 9 -13.83 20.73 6.63
CA GLU A 9 -14.18 21.59 7.77
C GLU A 9 -13.47 22.94 7.70
N GLN A 10 -12.23 22.95 7.19
CA GLN A 10 -11.43 24.14 6.94
C GLN A 10 -11.70 24.81 5.58
N GLN A 11 -12.81 24.51 4.92
CA GLN A 11 -13.22 25.10 3.63
C GLN A 11 -12.18 24.94 2.51
N GLY A 12 -11.52 23.77 2.47
CA GLY A 12 -10.48 23.45 1.51
C GLY A 12 -9.12 24.08 1.82
N SER A 13 -8.93 24.65 3.02
CA SER A 13 -7.64 25.15 3.47
C SER A 13 -6.79 24.01 4.04
N SER A 14 -5.57 23.86 3.50
CA SER A 14 -4.55 22.97 4.05
C SER A 14 -3.17 23.47 3.64
N SER A 15 -2.19 23.35 4.53
CA SER A 15 -0.80 23.69 4.21
C SER A 15 -0.04 22.47 3.65
N PRO A 16 1.10 22.69 2.95
CA PRO A 16 2.02 21.60 2.61
C PRO A 16 2.46 20.80 3.84
N GLY A 17 2.59 21.45 5.01
CA GLY A 17 2.94 20.78 6.27
C GLY A 17 1.87 19.79 6.72
N ASP A 18 0.60 20.19 6.68
CA ASP A 18 -0.53 19.32 7.03
C ASP A 18 -0.63 18.13 6.08
N PHE A 19 -0.44 18.40 4.78
CA PHE A 19 -0.40 17.35 3.76
C PHE A 19 0.73 16.35 4.02
N PHE A 20 1.94 16.81 4.32
CA PHE A 20 3.07 15.93 4.62
C PHE A 20 2.85 15.12 5.91
N ALA A 21 2.25 15.72 6.93
CA ALA A 21 1.90 15.02 8.16
C ALA A 21 0.90 13.90 7.88
N PHE A 22 -0.15 14.20 7.12
CA PHE A 22 -1.10 13.19 6.63
C PHE A 22 -0.39 12.09 5.83
N LEU A 23 0.42 12.45 4.85
CA LEU A 23 1.09 11.50 3.96
C LEU A 23 2.00 10.55 4.76
N SER A 24 2.72 11.07 5.75
CA SER A 24 3.56 10.28 6.65
C SER A 24 2.76 9.24 7.44
N GLU A 25 1.66 9.66 8.08
CA GLU A 25 0.82 8.75 8.85
C GLU A 25 0.06 7.77 7.96
N PHE A 26 -0.40 8.21 6.79
CA PHE A 26 -1.01 7.33 5.79
C PHE A 26 -0.05 6.22 5.36
N GLN A 27 1.18 6.59 4.94
CA GLN A 27 2.20 5.61 4.56
C GLN A 27 2.55 4.65 5.70
N LYS A 28 2.60 5.15 6.94
CA LYS A 28 2.83 4.32 8.13
C LYS A 28 1.69 3.35 8.38
N ALA A 29 0.44 3.79 8.29
CA ALA A 29 -0.73 2.94 8.40
C ALA A 29 -0.75 1.86 7.30
N SER A 30 -0.47 2.22 6.05
CA SER A 30 -0.38 1.27 4.93
C SER A 30 0.71 0.22 5.14
N ARG A 31 1.90 0.61 5.60
CA ARG A 31 2.99 -0.35 5.93
C ARG A 31 2.59 -1.30 7.05
N ASN A 32 1.97 -0.77 8.11
CA ASN A 32 1.50 -1.60 9.21
C ASN A 32 0.42 -2.58 8.78
N PHE A 33 -0.50 -2.15 7.91
CA PHE A 33 -1.51 -3.02 7.32
C PHE A 33 -0.87 -4.14 6.49
N ALA A 34 -0.01 -3.82 5.53
CA ALA A 34 0.69 -4.82 4.71
C ALA A 34 1.51 -5.79 5.57
N LYS A 35 2.20 -5.29 6.61
CA LYS A 35 2.94 -6.13 7.55
C LYS A 35 2.02 -7.12 8.29
N ARG A 36 0.85 -6.68 8.76
CA ARG A 36 -0.13 -7.55 9.42
C ARG A 36 -0.68 -8.62 8.47
N GLN A 37 -0.99 -8.24 7.23
CA GLN A 37 -1.42 -9.18 6.18
C GLN A 37 -0.35 -10.27 5.97
N LEU A 38 0.91 -9.86 5.76
CA LEU A 38 2.02 -10.80 5.58
C LEU A 38 2.24 -11.71 6.81
N THR A 39 2.10 -11.17 8.02
CA THR A 39 2.16 -12.00 9.25
C THR A 39 1.03 -13.03 9.30
N TRP A 40 -0.19 -12.66 8.93
CA TRP A 40 -1.33 -13.58 8.89
C TRP A 40 -1.13 -14.71 7.88
N PHE A 41 -0.91 -14.36 6.61
CA PHE A 41 -0.76 -15.37 5.54
C PHE A 41 0.43 -16.29 5.76
N ARG A 42 1.49 -15.82 6.44
CA ARG A 42 2.72 -16.61 6.60
C ARG A 42 2.55 -17.78 7.56
N ASN A 43 1.64 -17.65 8.51
CA ASN A 43 1.35 -18.69 9.49
C ASN A 43 0.27 -19.66 9.02
N GLU A 44 -0.27 -19.47 7.82
CA GLU A 44 -1.35 -20.28 7.28
C GLU A 44 -0.79 -21.31 6.25
N PRO A 45 -0.77 -22.61 6.58
CA PRO A 45 -0.18 -23.66 5.73
C PRO A 45 -0.90 -23.86 4.39
N LEU A 46 -2.14 -23.37 4.24
CA LEU A 46 -2.91 -23.47 3.01
C LEU A 46 -2.32 -22.68 1.83
N TYR A 47 -1.47 -21.68 2.11
CA TYR A 47 -0.97 -20.78 1.07
C TYR A 47 0.42 -21.16 0.53
N HIS A 48 0.51 -21.15 -0.79
CA HIS A 48 1.76 -21.27 -1.53
C HIS A 48 2.31 -19.89 -1.87
N TRP A 49 3.56 -19.62 -1.46
CA TRP A 49 4.20 -18.31 -1.62
C TRP A 49 4.91 -18.20 -2.97
N ILE A 50 4.59 -17.13 -3.71
CA ILE A 50 5.20 -16.79 -4.99
C ILE A 50 5.95 -15.47 -4.86
N ASP A 51 7.16 -15.41 -5.40
CA ASP A 51 7.97 -14.20 -5.46
C ASP A 51 7.41 -13.25 -6.54
N ALA A 52 6.81 -12.15 -6.09
CA ALA A 52 6.23 -11.12 -6.95
C ALA A 52 7.27 -10.28 -7.73
N SER A 53 8.58 -10.46 -7.47
CA SER A 53 9.64 -9.83 -8.27
C SER A 53 9.90 -10.55 -9.61
N LYS A 54 9.30 -11.73 -9.80
CA LYS A 54 9.46 -12.54 -11.02
C LYS A 54 8.60 -11.98 -12.17
N PRO A 55 8.98 -12.26 -13.43
CA PRO A 55 8.19 -11.87 -14.59
C PRO A 55 6.73 -12.34 -14.47
N MET A 56 5.80 -11.45 -14.81
CA MET A 56 4.37 -11.68 -14.67
C MET A 56 3.91 -12.90 -15.47
N GLU A 57 4.46 -13.10 -16.67
CA GLU A 57 4.16 -14.21 -17.55
C GLU A 57 4.51 -15.56 -16.90
N SER A 58 5.65 -15.64 -16.22
CA SER A 58 6.07 -16.86 -15.52
C SER A 58 5.17 -17.19 -14.33
N VAL A 59 4.74 -16.17 -13.59
CA VAL A 59 3.80 -16.32 -12.46
C VAL A 59 2.43 -16.76 -12.96
N LEU A 60 1.91 -16.15 -14.01
CA LEU A 60 0.61 -16.48 -14.58
C LEU A 60 0.57 -17.87 -15.20
N SER A 61 1.61 -18.26 -15.94
CA SER A 61 1.74 -19.63 -16.47
C SER A 61 1.66 -20.63 -15.35
N PHE A 62 2.42 -20.43 -14.26
CA PHE A 62 2.38 -21.32 -13.11
C PHE A 62 0.99 -21.41 -12.48
N ILE A 63 0.30 -20.28 -12.27
CA ILE A 63 -1.05 -20.28 -11.70
C ILE A 63 -2.03 -21.02 -12.61
N TYR A 64 -1.92 -20.81 -13.92
CA TYR A 64 -2.75 -21.47 -14.92
C TYR A 64 -2.53 -22.99 -14.92
N ASP A 65 -1.27 -23.42 -14.98
CA ASP A 65 -0.91 -24.85 -14.99
C ASP A 65 -1.32 -25.53 -13.68
N ALA A 66 -1.10 -24.85 -12.56
CA ALA A 66 -1.50 -25.31 -11.23
C ALA A 66 -3.01 -25.53 -11.09
N PHE A 67 -3.82 -24.63 -11.67
CA PHE A 67 -5.27 -24.74 -11.65
C PHE A 67 -5.80 -25.94 -12.44
N HIS A 68 -5.13 -26.30 -13.54
CA HIS A 68 -5.55 -27.40 -14.41
C HIS A 68 -4.90 -28.75 -14.04
N SER A 69 -3.90 -28.75 -13.16
CA SER A 69 -3.27 -29.98 -12.67
C SER A 69 -4.10 -30.68 -11.59
N ASP A 70 -4.21 -32.02 -11.65
CA ASP A 70 -4.89 -32.81 -10.62
C ASP A 70 -4.26 -32.57 -9.23
N PHE A 71 -5.10 -32.18 -8.28
CA PHE A 71 -4.83 -31.54 -6.98
C PHE A 71 -3.94 -32.31 -5.96
N GLY A 72 -3.16 -33.30 -6.37
CA GLY A 72 -2.45 -34.19 -5.45
C GLY A 72 -1.22 -33.58 -4.76
N HIS A 73 -0.50 -32.67 -5.41
CA HIS A 73 0.74 -32.11 -4.83
C HIS A 73 1.18 -30.80 -5.51
N LEU A 74 0.51 -29.68 -5.24
CA LEU A 74 0.95 -28.37 -5.75
C LEU A 74 2.30 -27.97 -5.13
N LYS A 75 3.33 -27.83 -5.97
CA LYS A 75 4.70 -27.45 -5.60
C LYS A 75 5.11 -26.24 -6.40
N VAL A 76 5.38 -25.12 -5.73
CA VAL A 76 5.92 -23.93 -6.38
C VAL A 76 7.36 -24.21 -6.83
N PRO A 77 7.71 -24.01 -8.10
CA PRO A 77 9.09 -24.15 -8.57
C PRO A 77 10.05 -23.23 -7.81
N HIS A 78 11.28 -23.69 -7.55
CA HIS A 78 12.27 -22.94 -6.76
C HIS A 78 12.50 -21.51 -7.28
N HIS A 79 12.51 -21.32 -8.60
CA HIS A 79 12.75 -20.01 -9.22
C HIS A 79 11.59 -19.02 -9.03
N LEU A 80 10.38 -19.50 -8.70
CA LEU A 80 9.19 -18.70 -8.36
C LEU A 80 8.90 -18.68 -6.86
N SER A 81 9.46 -19.62 -6.10
CA SER A 81 9.23 -19.69 -4.66
C SER A 81 9.96 -18.59 -3.91
N ILE A 82 9.35 -18.11 -2.85
CA ILE A 82 10.07 -17.33 -1.84
C ILE A 82 10.85 -18.33 -0.97
N GLU A 83 12.17 -18.19 -0.88
CA GLU A 83 12.99 -19.04 -0.01
C GLU A 83 12.50 -18.92 1.45
N LYS A 84 11.88 -20.00 1.94
CA LYS A 84 11.30 -20.05 3.29
C LYS A 84 12.34 -19.84 4.39
N GLU A 85 13.64 -20.03 4.12
CA GLU A 85 14.74 -19.74 5.05
C GLU A 85 15.26 -18.29 4.97
N MET A 86 15.19 -17.64 3.81
CA MET A 86 15.51 -16.20 3.68
C MET A 86 14.47 -15.30 4.35
N SER A 87 13.32 -15.87 4.67
CA SER A 87 12.28 -15.31 5.52
C SER A 87 12.69 -15.16 7.00
N GLY A 88 13.97 -15.40 7.34
CA GLY A 88 14.56 -15.15 8.64
C GLY A 88 14.61 -13.67 9.04
N ARG A 89 15.12 -13.39 10.25
CA ARG A 89 15.20 -12.04 10.86
C ARG A 89 15.70 -10.95 9.91
N HIS A 90 16.52 -11.29 8.90
CA HIS A 90 17.08 -10.38 7.91
C HIS A 90 16.05 -9.73 6.99
N GLU A 91 15.11 -10.48 6.40
CA GLU A 91 14.05 -9.88 5.57
C GLU A 91 13.08 -9.08 6.41
N VAL A 92 12.71 -9.58 7.60
CA VAL A 92 11.90 -8.82 8.54
C VAL A 92 12.60 -7.52 8.94
N ALA A 93 13.93 -7.55 9.11
CA ALA A 93 14.74 -6.36 9.36
C ALA A 93 14.77 -5.42 8.14
N LYS A 94 14.93 -5.95 6.91
CA LYS A 94 14.85 -5.15 5.67
C LYS A 94 13.47 -4.53 5.48
N MET A 95 12.39 -5.25 5.73
CA MET A 95 11.02 -4.73 5.68
C MET A 95 10.77 -3.69 6.77
N LYS A 96 11.31 -3.87 7.98
CA LYS A 96 11.27 -2.86 9.04
C LYS A 96 12.09 -1.62 8.68
N ALA A 97 13.22 -1.81 7.99
CA ALA A 97 14.09 -0.75 7.50
C ALA A 97 13.60 -0.11 6.21
N TYR A 98 12.63 -0.71 5.50
CA TYR A 98 12.08 -0.16 4.27
C TYR A 98 11.49 1.22 4.55
N ARG A 99 12.00 2.21 3.82
CA ARG A 99 11.52 3.58 3.81
C ARG A 99 11.03 3.87 2.40
N PRO A 100 9.72 4.12 2.21
CA PRO A 100 9.24 4.54 0.90
C PRO A 100 9.95 5.85 0.54
N LYS A 101 10.54 5.89 -0.66
CA LYS A 101 11.09 7.14 -1.21
C LYS A 101 9.95 7.90 -1.86
N ASN A 102 9.56 9.02 -1.26
CA ASN A 102 8.65 9.96 -1.90
C ASN A 102 9.38 10.61 -3.09
N ARG A 103 8.84 10.41 -4.30
CA ARG A 103 9.39 10.97 -5.55
C ARG A 103 8.50 12.06 -6.15
N HIS A 104 7.31 12.25 -5.60
CA HIS A 104 6.28 13.12 -6.16
C HIS A 104 6.04 14.37 -5.32
N PHE A 105 6.27 14.31 -4.01
CA PHE A 105 6.16 15.45 -3.10
C PHE A 105 7.47 15.60 -2.33
N VAL A 106 8.48 16.17 -2.98
CA VAL A 106 9.83 16.37 -2.43
C VAL A 106 9.96 17.78 -1.85
N GLY A 107 9.48 18.78 -2.59
CA GLY A 107 9.38 20.18 -2.18
C GLY A 107 7.97 20.59 -1.75
N ARG A 108 7.85 21.81 -1.23
CA ARG A 108 6.53 22.36 -0.85
C ARG A 108 5.68 22.71 -2.09
N GLU A 109 6.37 23.14 -3.13
CA GLU A 109 5.85 23.47 -4.46
C GLU A 109 5.18 22.26 -5.14
N ASP A 110 5.68 21.05 -4.87
CA ASP A 110 5.10 19.80 -5.38
C ASP A 110 3.71 19.51 -4.80
N CYS A 111 3.38 20.12 -3.66
CA CYS A 111 2.05 19.99 -3.05
C CYS A 111 1.01 20.89 -3.72
N THR A 112 1.42 21.90 -4.50
CA THR A 112 0.51 22.87 -5.11
C THR A 112 -0.65 22.21 -5.87
N PRO A 113 -0.43 21.21 -6.75
CA PRO A 113 -1.52 20.59 -7.51
C PRO A 113 -2.57 19.92 -6.62
N VAL A 114 -2.14 19.25 -5.55
CA VAL A 114 -3.07 18.54 -4.66
C VAL A 114 -3.77 19.52 -3.72
N LEU A 115 -3.08 20.56 -3.25
CA LEU A 115 -3.68 21.59 -2.39
C LEU A 115 -4.69 22.44 -3.17
N ASP A 116 -4.39 22.79 -4.42
CA ASP A 116 -5.34 23.48 -5.31
C ASP A 116 -6.55 22.59 -5.59
N TRP A 117 -6.34 21.29 -5.83
CA TRP A 117 -7.45 20.35 -5.97
C TRP A 117 -8.33 20.29 -4.71
N ILE A 118 -7.73 20.19 -3.52
CA ILE A 118 -8.46 20.21 -2.23
C ILE A 118 -9.25 21.52 -2.09
N HIS A 119 -8.60 22.65 -2.36
CA HIS A 119 -9.20 23.96 -2.29
C HIS A 119 -10.41 24.08 -3.22
N ASN A 120 -10.23 23.75 -4.50
CA ASN A 120 -11.29 23.85 -5.50
C ASN A 120 -12.46 22.90 -5.22
N THR A 121 -12.16 21.69 -4.72
CA THR A 121 -13.16 20.66 -4.41
C THR A 121 -14.07 21.09 -3.26
N TYR A 122 -13.49 21.61 -2.17
CA TYR A 122 -14.28 21.95 -0.97
C TYR A 122 -14.74 23.41 -0.91
N ARG A 123 -14.18 24.29 -1.74
CA ARG A 123 -14.71 25.67 -1.94
C ARG A 123 -15.95 25.69 -2.83
N SER A 124 -16.01 24.81 -3.83
CA SER A 124 -17.13 24.74 -4.80
C SER A 124 -18.27 23.82 -4.34
N ALA A 125 -18.10 23.08 -3.24
CA ALA A 125 -19.14 22.24 -2.69
C ALA A 125 -20.26 23.12 -2.09
N PRO A 126 -21.54 22.96 -2.50
CA PRO A 126 -22.63 23.68 -1.87
C PRO A 126 -22.68 23.34 -0.38
N ARG A 127 -22.96 24.34 0.45
CA ARG A 127 -23.21 24.19 1.89
C ARG A 127 -24.46 23.34 2.11
N SER A 128 -24.40 22.02 1.95
CA SER A 128 -25.51 21.16 2.29
C SER A 128 -25.55 20.95 3.81
N ALA A 129 -26.46 21.72 4.40
CA ALA A 129 -27.32 21.41 5.53
C ALA A 129 -26.62 20.92 6.81
N SER A 130 -26.53 21.85 7.77
CA SER A 130 -26.76 21.53 9.18
C SER A 130 -27.99 20.63 9.26
N ILE A 131 -27.78 19.35 9.57
CA ILE A 131 -28.87 18.46 9.96
C ILE A 131 -29.14 18.80 11.43
N SER A 132 -30.24 19.52 11.64
CA SER A 132 -30.88 19.72 12.94
C SER A 132 -31.39 18.41 13.52
#